data_AF-A0A1J5SRN8-F1
#
_entry.id   AF-A0A1J5SRN8-F1
#
_cell.length_a   1.000
_cell.length_b   1.000
_cell.length_c   1.000
_cell.angle_alpha   90.00
_cell.angle_beta   90.00
_cell.angle_gamma   90.00
#
_symmetry.space_group_name_H-M   'P 1'
#
loop_
_entity.id
_entity.type
_entity.pdbx_description
1 polymer ?
#
loop_
_entity_poly.entity_id
_entity_poly.type
_entity_poly.pdbx_seq_one_letter_code
_entity_poly.pdbx_strand_id
1 'polypeptide(L)'
;MRLFTFLLLLLPLTSNAAQANYLMIKYMQPKEAMEERLNSVDGLAQYIKQVEVDINKQISETNSMPTWGFLVIAVRYDGKIKAWIDSDAEVAPEITKSLLNVAQNTQAFAVNKGAVVFAIGFDIGGVGLPPYTMPFPNDWKKIANCTNEDCQNQDIEALALNNWK
;
A
#
# COMPACT_ATOMS: atom_id res chain seq x y z
N MET A 1 -49.68 41.47 4.16
CA MET A 1 -49.57 40.92 2.79
C MET A 1 -48.10 40.82 2.42
N ARG A 2 -47.68 39.64 1.95
CA ARG A 2 -46.37 39.30 1.33
C ARG A 2 -45.14 39.20 2.26
N LEU A 3 -45.02 38.03 2.89
CA LEU A 3 -43.73 37.39 3.12
C LEU A 3 -43.14 37.01 1.75
N PHE A 4 -41.88 37.31 1.51
CA PHE A 4 -41.04 36.61 0.54
C PHE A 4 -39.72 36.26 1.22
N THR A 5 -39.71 35.09 1.85
CA THR A 5 -38.52 34.49 2.44
C THR A 5 -37.77 33.77 1.33
N PHE A 6 -36.68 34.36 0.84
CA PHE A 6 -35.72 33.66 -0.02
C PHE A 6 -34.82 32.81 0.86
N LEU A 7 -35.13 31.51 0.97
CA LEU A 7 -34.27 30.54 1.65
C LEU A 7 -33.33 29.93 0.59
N LEU A 8 -32.11 30.49 0.48
CA LEU A 8 -31.03 29.90 -0.32
C LEU A 8 -30.55 28.63 0.38
N LEU A 9 -30.83 27.48 -0.23
CA LEU A 9 -30.29 26.16 0.12
C LEU A 9 -28.77 26.17 -0.09
N LEU A 10 -28.01 26.47 0.96
CA LEU A 10 -26.59 26.14 1.04
C LEU A 10 -26.47 24.64 1.29
N LEU A 11 -26.42 23.84 0.22
CA LEU A 11 -25.97 22.45 0.32
C LEU A 11 -24.47 22.49 0.66
N PRO A 12 -24.04 21.97 1.83
CA PRO A 12 -22.63 21.81 2.09
C PRO A 12 -22.09 20.79 1.09
N LEU A 13 -21.21 21.23 0.19
CA LEU A 13 -20.33 20.33 -0.54
C LEU A 13 -19.42 19.69 0.52
N THR A 14 -19.80 18.52 1.03
CA THR A 14 -18.94 17.71 1.89
C THR A 14 -17.80 17.21 1.02
N SER A 15 -16.72 17.99 0.93
CA SER A 15 -15.45 17.53 0.39
C SER A 15 -14.91 16.50 1.37
N ASN A 16 -15.12 15.21 1.07
CA ASN A 16 -14.44 14.14 1.80
C ASN A 16 -13.00 14.12 1.31
N ALA A 17 -12.10 14.72 2.09
CA ALA A 17 -10.67 14.51 1.98
C ALA A 17 -10.39 13.01 1.87
N ALA A 18 -9.54 12.58 0.92
CA ALA A 18 -9.16 11.18 0.85
C ALA A 18 -8.41 10.79 2.13
N GLN A 19 -8.90 9.76 2.81
CA GLN A 19 -8.24 9.14 3.94
C GLN A 19 -8.12 7.65 3.65
N ALA A 20 -6.91 7.12 3.82
CA ALA A 20 -6.67 5.70 3.73
C ALA A 20 -6.96 5.04 5.08
N ASN A 21 -7.82 4.03 5.07
CA ASN A 21 -7.95 3.09 6.18
C ASN A 21 -7.04 1.89 5.91
N TYR A 22 -6.18 1.56 6.86
CA TYR A 22 -5.29 0.41 6.78
C TYR A 22 -5.91 -0.76 7.49
N LEU A 23 -6.21 -1.81 6.72
CA LEU A 23 -7.06 -2.90 7.19
C LEU A 23 -6.29 -4.16 7.53
N MET A 24 -5.12 -4.37 6.93
CA MET A 24 -4.31 -5.57 7.17
C MET A 24 -2.86 -5.43 6.72
N ILE A 25 -2.00 -6.23 7.35
CA ILE A 25 -0.62 -6.49 6.91
C ILE A 25 -0.54 -7.94 6.41
N LYS A 26 0.03 -8.13 5.23
CA LYS A 26 0.34 -9.46 4.67
C LYS A 26 1.84 -9.65 4.65
N TYR A 27 2.35 -10.61 5.42
CA TYR A 27 3.73 -11.07 5.27
C TYR A 27 3.81 -11.98 4.05
N MET A 28 4.70 -11.65 3.11
CA MET A 28 4.74 -12.31 1.80
C MET A 28 5.84 -13.37 1.68
N GLN A 29 6.49 -13.67 2.80
CA GLN A 29 7.50 -14.72 2.90
C GLN A 29 7.11 -15.67 4.04
N PRO A 30 7.57 -16.93 4.01
CA PRO A 30 7.41 -17.85 5.13
C PRO A 30 7.94 -17.26 6.44
N LYS A 31 7.38 -17.70 7.57
CA LYS A 31 7.73 -17.15 8.89
C LYS A 31 9.22 -17.31 9.20
N GLU A 32 9.79 -18.48 8.91
CA GLU A 32 11.20 -18.80 9.15
C GLU A 32 12.10 -17.86 8.34
N ALA A 33 11.67 -17.55 7.11
CA ALA A 33 12.33 -16.60 6.23
C ALA A 33 12.28 -15.17 6.78
N MET A 34 11.15 -14.74 7.35
CA MET A 34 11.02 -13.43 7.98
C MET A 34 11.88 -13.32 9.24
N GLU A 35 11.87 -14.33 10.10
CA GLU A 35 12.65 -14.37 11.35
C GLU A 35 14.16 -14.30 11.10
N GLU A 36 14.64 -14.94 10.04
CA GLU A 36 16.06 -14.89 9.69
C GLU A 36 16.50 -13.52 9.14
N ARG A 37 15.61 -12.85 8.40
CA ARG A 37 15.93 -11.59 7.69
C ARG A 37 15.68 -10.35 8.54
N LEU A 38 14.68 -10.37 9.42
CA LEU A 38 14.37 -9.24 10.29
C LEU A 38 15.43 -9.08 11.37
N ASN A 39 15.96 -7.86 11.51
CA ASN A 39 16.77 -7.54 12.68
C ASN A 39 15.91 -7.40 13.94
N SER A 40 14.75 -6.73 13.81
CA SER A 40 13.75 -6.60 14.86
C SER A 40 12.34 -6.48 14.28
N VAL A 41 11.36 -7.01 15.00
CA VAL A 41 9.93 -6.83 14.67
C VAL A 41 9.50 -5.37 14.90
N ASP A 42 10.05 -4.73 15.93
CA ASP A 42 9.74 -3.33 16.26
C ASP A 42 10.13 -2.36 15.14
N GLY A 43 11.28 -2.57 14.50
CA GLY A 43 11.70 -1.76 13.36
C GLY A 43 10.73 -1.83 12.18
N LEU A 44 10.21 -3.03 11.88
CA LEU A 44 9.18 -3.21 10.86
C LEU A 44 7.87 -2.51 11.25
N ALA A 45 7.43 -2.67 12.50
CA ALA A 45 6.20 -2.04 12.99
C ALA A 45 6.28 -0.50 12.96
N GLN A 46 7.42 0.08 13.35
CA GLN A 46 7.67 1.51 13.28
C GLN A 46 7.65 2.02 11.83
N TYR A 47 8.31 1.29 10.93
CA TYR A 47 8.30 1.62 9.50
C TYR A 47 6.88 1.63 8.93
N ILE A 48 6.10 0.57 9.18
CA ILE A 48 4.70 0.47 8.74
C ILE A 48 3.92 1.68 9.26
N LYS A 49 4.05 1.99 10.56
CA LYS A 49 3.30 3.08 11.15
C LYS A 49 3.66 4.44 10.55
N GLN A 50 4.94 4.68 10.29
CA GLN A 50 5.40 5.91 9.66
C GLN A 50 4.84 6.06 8.24
N VAL A 51 4.90 4.98 7.45
CA VAL A 51 4.32 4.94 6.10
C VAL A 51 2.82 5.26 6.12
N GLU A 52 2.06 4.64 7.02
CA GLU A 52 0.62 4.91 7.18
C GLU A 52 0.31 6.38 7.48
N VAL A 53 1.07 6.98 8.40
CA VAL A 53 0.87 8.38 8.83
C VAL A 53 1.22 9.33 7.68
N ASP A 54 2.34 9.11 7.01
CA ASP A 54 2.84 10.00 5.96
C ASP A 54 2.01 9.90 4.68
N ILE A 55 1.51 8.71 4.33
CA ILE A 55 0.55 8.55 3.23
C ILE A 55 -0.70 9.37 3.52
N ASN A 56 -1.33 9.18 4.70
CA ASN A 56 -2.55 9.91 5.05
C ASN A 56 -2.34 11.42 5.03
N LYS A 57 -1.17 11.90 5.47
CA LYS A 57 -0.81 13.31 5.34
C LYS A 57 -0.78 13.76 3.88
N GLN A 58 -0.15 13.00 2.98
CA GLN A 58 -0.03 13.36 1.56
C GLN A 58 -1.36 13.30 0.79
N ILE A 59 -2.21 12.32 1.08
CA ILE A 59 -3.45 12.12 0.31
C ILE A 59 -4.63 12.92 0.87
N SER A 60 -4.55 13.45 2.09
CA SER A 60 -5.64 14.20 2.74
C SER A 60 -6.17 15.39 1.92
N GLU A 61 -5.34 15.98 1.06
CA GLU A 61 -5.73 17.11 0.20
C GLU A 61 -6.21 16.65 -1.20
N THR A 62 -6.13 15.36 -1.48
CA THR A 62 -6.52 14.77 -2.76
C THR A 62 -7.97 14.31 -2.70
N ASN A 63 -8.79 14.72 -3.67
CA ASN A 63 -10.07 14.08 -3.91
C ASN A 63 -9.86 12.87 -4.82
N SER A 64 -10.33 11.69 -4.42
CA SER A 64 -10.29 10.50 -5.26
C SER A 64 -11.62 9.76 -5.21
N MET A 65 -11.91 9.00 -6.26
CA MET A 65 -12.96 7.99 -6.20
C MET A 65 -12.63 6.96 -5.11
N PRO A 66 -13.64 6.36 -4.47
CA PRO A 66 -13.42 5.27 -3.53
C PRO A 66 -12.68 4.11 -4.22
N THR A 67 -11.66 3.58 -3.56
CA THR A 67 -10.78 2.54 -4.11
C THR A 67 -10.16 1.72 -2.98
N TRP A 68 -9.52 0.61 -3.31
CA TRP A 68 -8.80 -0.24 -2.37
C TRP A 68 -7.59 -0.85 -3.07
N GLY A 69 -6.72 -1.49 -2.31
CA GLY A 69 -5.60 -2.22 -2.88
C GLY A 69 -4.56 -2.59 -1.83
N PHE A 70 -3.41 -3.03 -2.32
CA PHE A 70 -2.24 -3.34 -1.52
C PHE A 70 -1.06 -2.50 -1.95
N LEU A 71 -0.43 -1.84 -0.98
CA LEU A 71 0.91 -1.29 -1.12
C LEU A 71 1.91 -2.39 -0.74
N VAL A 72 2.51 -3.01 -1.74
CA VAL A 72 3.54 -4.05 -1.58
C VAL A 72 4.89 -3.37 -1.44
N ILE A 73 5.67 -3.74 -0.42
CA ILE A 73 6.94 -3.11 -0.07
C ILE A 73 7.99 -4.19 0.11
N ALA A 74 9.16 -3.97 -0.48
CA ALA A 74 10.34 -4.77 -0.25
C ALA A 74 11.48 -3.87 0.28
N VAL A 75 12.07 -4.27 1.41
CA VAL A 75 13.22 -3.59 2.03
C VAL A 75 14.42 -4.53 1.98
N ARG A 76 15.48 -4.09 1.32
CA ARG A 76 16.70 -4.88 1.10
C ARG A 76 17.72 -4.62 2.21
N TYR A 77 18.62 -5.58 2.44
CA TYR A 77 19.67 -5.51 3.46
C TYR A 77 20.59 -4.27 3.36
N ASP A 78 20.72 -3.67 2.18
CA ASP A 78 21.48 -2.44 1.95
C ASP A 78 20.65 -1.15 2.15
N GLY A 79 19.45 -1.28 2.73
CA GLY A 79 18.56 -0.15 3.03
C GLY A 79 17.75 0.35 1.83
N LYS A 80 17.88 -0.28 0.64
CA LYS A 80 17.06 0.11 -0.52
C LYS A 80 15.64 -0.39 -0.38
N ILE A 81 14.70 0.45 -0.77
CA ILE A 81 13.27 0.16 -0.74
C ILE A 81 12.73 0.18 -2.17
N LYS A 82 11.84 -0.75 -2.48
CA LYS A 82 11.00 -0.71 -3.68
C LYS A 82 9.57 -1.02 -3.28
N ALA A 83 8.63 -0.36 -3.94
CA ALA A 83 7.22 -0.54 -3.68
C ALA A 83 6.42 -0.73 -4.98
N TRP A 84 5.26 -1.36 -4.85
CA TRP A 84 4.31 -1.59 -5.93
C TRP A 84 2.89 -1.42 -5.41
N ILE A 85 1.97 -1.08 -6.32
CA ILE A 85 0.53 -1.16 -6.06
C ILE A 85 0.00 -2.43 -6.73
N ASP A 86 -0.81 -3.17 -5.99
CA ASP A 86 -1.62 -4.27 -6.51
C ASP A 86 -3.08 -4.03 -6.15
N SER A 87 -3.93 -3.92 -7.17
CA SER A 87 -5.36 -3.64 -7.02
C SER A 87 -6.11 -4.08 -8.26
N ASP A 88 -7.31 -4.65 -8.06
CA ASP A 88 -8.28 -4.90 -9.13
C ASP A 88 -9.19 -3.68 -9.38
N ALA A 89 -9.24 -2.73 -8.44
CA ALA A 89 -9.90 -1.44 -8.60
C ALA A 89 -8.93 -0.38 -9.14
N GLU A 90 -9.44 0.59 -9.90
CA GLU A 90 -8.63 1.72 -10.35
C GLU A 90 -8.18 2.57 -9.15
N VAL A 91 -6.86 2.78 -9.03
CA VAL A 91 -6.26 3.67 -8.04
C VAL A 91 -5.78 4.92 -8.78
N ALA A 92 -6.24 6.09 -8.36
CA ALA A 92 -5.89 7.35 -9.02
C ALA A 92 -4.34 7.52 -9.09
N PRO A 93 -3.80 8.07 -10.20
CA PRO A 93 -2.35 8.22 -10.37
C PRO A 93 -1.68 9.04 -9.27
N GLU A 94 -2.34 10.06 -8.75
CA GLU A 94 -1.86 10.93 -7.68
C GLU A 94 -1.71 10.15 -6.37
N ILE A 95 -2.73 9.36 -6.04
CA ILE A 95 -2.73 8.46 -4.87
C ILE A 95 -1.63 7.41 -5.02
N THR A 96 -1.53 6.76 -6.18
CA THR A 96 -0.46 5.79 -6.51
C THR A 96 0.92 6.42 -6.31
N LYS A 97 1.14 7.63 -6.83
CA LYS A 97 2.39 8.36 -6.69
C LYS A 97 2.70 8.65 -5.21
N SER A 98 1.74 9.11 -4.43
CA SER A 98 1.93 9.39 -3.00
C SER A 98 2.27 8.11 -2.22
N LEU A 99 1.53 7.02 -2.43
CA LEU A 99 1.77 5.72 -1.79
C LEU A 99 3.20 5.23 -2.05
N LEU A 100 3.62 5.20 -3.31
CA LEU A 100 4.94 4.72 -3.71
C LEU A 100 6.06 5.66 -3.21
N ASN A 101 5.85 6.97 -3.31
CA ASN A 101 6.84 7.96 -2.88
C ASN A 101 7.06 7.92 -1.37
N VAL A 102 6.00 7.80 -0.56
CA VAL A 102 6.14 7.68 0.89
C VAL A 102 6.88 6.39 1.25
N ALA A 103 6.45 5.25 0.73
CA ALA A 103 7.11 3.98 1.03
C ALA A 103 8.61 4.03 0.70
N GLN A 104 8.97 4.45 -0.52
CA GLN A 104 10.35 4.38 -0.97
C GLN A 104 11.29 5.40 -0.33
N ASN A 105 10.77 6.48 0.26
CA ASN A 105 11.57 7.53 0.92
C ASN A 105 11.48 7.48 2.45
N THR A 106 10.65 6.59 3.03
CA THR A 106 10.65 6.36 4.47
C THR A 106 11.96 5.68 4.86
N GLN A 107 12.55 6.07 5.99
CA GLN A 107 13.79 5.48 6.49
C GLN A 107 13.64 3.95 6.62
N ALA A 108 14.45 3.19 5.89
CA ALA A 108 14.44 1.73 5.96
C ALA A 108 14.76 1.22 7.37
N PHE A 109 14.05 0.17 7.78
CA PHE A 109 14.45 -0.64 8.94
C PHE A 109 15.61 -1.57 8.58
N ALA A 110 16.32 -2.06 9.60
CA ALA A 110 17.47 -2.95 9.40
C ALA A 110 17.02 -4.35 8.97
N VAL A 111 17.63 -4.85 7.88
CA VAL A 111 17.45 -6.19 7.35
C VAL A 111 18.81 -6.90 7.37
N ASN A 112 18.86 -8.10 7.97
CA ASN A 112 20.11 -8.82 8.20
C ASN A 112 20.73 -9.34 6.89
N LYS A 113 19.88 -9.84 5.97
CA LYS A 113 20.28 -10.37 4.66
C LYS A 113 19.10 -10.36 3.69
N GLY A 114 19.40 -10.38 2.39
CA GLY A 114 18.38 -10.49 1.34
C GLY A 114 17.41 -9.31 1.35
N ALA A 115 16.11 -9.58 1.27
CA ALA A 115 15.04 -8.60 1.39
C ALA A 115 13.84 -9.13 2.19
N VAL A 116 13.20 -8.23 2.94
CA VAL A 116 11.93 -8.46 3.62
C VAL A 116 10.81 -7.89 2.75
N VAL A 117 9.78 -8.70 2.48
CA VAL A 117 8.66 -8.36 1.59
C VAL A 117 7.33 -8.53 2.32
N PHE A 118 6.53 -7.46 2.32
CA PHE A 118 5.22 -7.41 2.97
C PHE A 118 4.30 -6.48 2.21
N ALA A 119 3.01 -6.51 2.53
CA ALA A 119 2.02 -5.60 1.95
C ALA A 119 1.13 -4.96 3.02
N ILE A 120 0.76 -3.72 2.78
CA ILE A 120 -0.21 -2.96 3.56
C ILE A 120 -1.50 -2.85 2.72
N GLY A 121 -2.56 -3.50 3.18
CA GLY A 121 -3.89 -3.37 2.57
C GLY A 121 -4.53 -2.04 2.97
N PHE A 122 -4.99 -1.28 1.97
CA PHE A 122 -5.65 0.01 2.16
C PHE A 122 -7.05 0.02 1.53
N ASP A 123 -7.95 0.78 2.12
CA ASP A 123 -9.14 1.31 1.45
C ASP A 123 -9.11 2.85 1.49
N ILE A 124 -9.74 3.49 0.52
CA ILE A 124 -10.00 4.92 0.50
C ILE A 124 -11.49 5.09 0.21
N GLY A 125 -12.18 5.87 1.04
CA GLY A 125 -13.63 6.07 0.91
C GLY A 125 -14.48 4.89 1.41
N GLY A 126 -13.92 3.99 2.23
CA GLY A 126 -14.69 3.01 3.01
C GLY A 126 -15.29 1.86 2.21
N VAL A 127 -14.68 1.49 1.08
CA VAL A 127 -15.12 0.35 0.25
C VAL A 127 -14.74 -1.01 0.83
N GLY A 128 -13.85 -1.03 1.83
CA GLY A 128 -13.31 -2.25 2.41
C GLY A 128 -12.33 -2.97 1.48
N LEU A 129 -11.74 -4.05 1.99
CA LEU A 129 -10.73 -4.84 1.29
C LEU A 129 -11.09 -6.34 1.33
N PRO A 130 -10.98 -7.08 0.20
CA PRO A 130 -11.30 -8.50 0.18
C PRO A 130 -10.41 -9.33 1.15
N PRO A 131 -10.99 -10.17 2.02
CA PRO A 131 -10.24 -10.79 3.13
C PRO A 131 -9.21 -11.84 2.71
N TYR A 132 -9.42 -12.51 1.57
CA TYR A 132 -8.62 -13.66 1.14
C TYR A 132 -7.66 -13.38 -0.03
N THR A 133 -7.45 -12.11 -0.37
CA THR A 133 -6.54 -11.75 -1.46
C THR A 133 -5.10 -11.65 -0.94
N MET A 134 -4.20 -12.40 -1.58
CA MET A 134 -2.76 -12.21 -1.44
C MET A 134 -2.29 -11.34 -2.60
N PRO A 135 -1.66 -10.19 -2.35
CA PRO A 135 -1.26 -9.32 -3.45
C PRO A 135 -0.15 -9.95 -4.27
N PHE A 136 -0.19 -9.70 -5.57
CA PHE A 136 0.86 -10.12 -6.49
C PHE A 136 0.99 -9.07 -7.59
N PRO A 137 1.85 -8.05 -7.44
CA PRO A 137 1.93 -6.93 -8.37
C PRO A 137 2.09 -7.33 -9.83
N ASN A 138 1.54 -6.54 -10.74
CA ASN A 138 1.59 -6.81 -12.19
C ASN A 138 3.01 -6.96 -12.73
N ASP A 139 4.00 -6.27 -12.18
CA ASP A 139 5.40 -6.43 -12.60
C ASP A 139 5.97 -7.81 -12.25
N TRP A 140 5.49 -8.41 -11.15
CA TRP A 140 5.88 -9.77 -10.79
C TRP A 140 5.20 -10.79 -11.70
N LYS A 141 3.94 -10.57 -12.11
CA LYS A 141 3.24 -11.41 -13.10
C LYS A 141 4.02 -11.50 -14.40
N LYS A 142 4.56 -10.37 -14.87
CA LYS A 142 5.41 -10.31 -16.08
C LYS A 142 6.69 -11.14 -15.94
N ILE A 143 7.36 -11.06 -14.79
CA ILE A 143 8.62 -11.80 -14.54
C ILE A 143 8.38 -13.29 -14.35
N ALA A 144 7.35 -13.64 -13.57
CA ALA A 144 7.00 -15.01 -13.25
C ALA A 144 6.24 -15.73 -14.38
N ASN A 145 5.79 -14.99 -15.40
CA ASN A 145 4.95 -15.49 -16.50
C ASN A 145 3.74 -16.29 -15.99
N CYS A 146 3.04 -15.74 -14.97
CA CYS A 146 1.87 -16.36 -14.35
C CYS A 146 0.71 -15.35 -14.23
N THR A 147 -0.50 -15.87 -14.06
CA THR A 147 -1.70 -15.12 -13.69
C THR A 147 -1.99 -15.34 -12.19
N ASN A 148 -2.86 -14.51 -11.59
CA ASN A 148 -3.09 -14.49 -10.13
C ASN A 148 -3.32 -15.87 -9.49
N GLU A 149 -3.93 -16.81 -10.19
CA GLU A 149 -4.26 -18.14 -9.68
C GLU A 149 -3.04 -19.09 -9.61
N ASP A 150 -2.02 -18.87 -10.45
CA ASP A 150 -0.88 -19.77 -10.65
C ASP A 150 0.43 -19.30 -9.99
N CYS A 151 0.44 -18.11 -9.38
CA CYS A 151 1.66 -17.50 -8.82
C CYS A 151 1.99 -17.95 -7.37
N GLN A 152 1.26 -18.92 -6.79
CA GLN A 152 1.31 -19.24 -5.35
C GLN A 152 2.65 -19.84 -4.88
N ASN A 153 3.41 -20.46 -5.78
CA ASN A 153 4.69 -21.13 -5.44
C ASN A 153 5.93 -20.32 -5.86
N GLN A 154 5.76 -19.04 -6.17
CA GLN A 154 6.88 -18.20 -6.61
C GLN A 154 7.73 -17.76 -5.42
N ASP A 155 9.04 -17.69 -5.64
CA ASP A 155 9.96 -17.09 -4.66
C ASP A 155 9.78 -15.57 -4.68
N ILE A 156 9.00 -15.07 -3.72
CA ILE A 156 8.66 -13.66 -3.58
C ILE A 156 9.91 -12.78 -3.39
N GLU A 157 10.92 -13.26 -2.67
CA GLU A 157 12.15 -12.51 -2.51
C GLU A 157 12.89 -12.40 -3.84
N ALA A 158 13.01 -13.51 -4.58
CA ALA A 158 13.66 -13.49 -5.89
C ALA A 158 12.93 -12.57 -6.88
N LEU A 159 11.60 -12.54 -6.86
CA LEU A 159 10.80 -11.62 -7.69
C LEU A 159 11.05 -10.16 -7.32
N ALA A 160 11.07 -9.83 -6.03
CA ALA A 160 11.41 -8.49 -5.56
C ALA A 160 12.85 -8.12 -5.97
N LEU A 161 13.82 -9.01 -5.75
CA LEU A 161 15.24 -8.82 -6.09
C LEU A 161 15.49 -8.63 -7.60
N ASN A 162 14.78 -9.36 -8.46
CA ASN A 162 14.86 -9.20 -9.91
C ASN A 162 14.39 -7.83 -10.39
N ASN A 163 13.52 -7.18 -9.63
CA ASN A 163 13.02 -5.84 -9.94
C ASN A 163 14.00 -4.70 -9.57
N TRP A 164 15.10 -5.00 -8.88
CA TRP A 164 16.17 -4.02 -8.59
C TRP A 164 17.37 -4.11 -9.53
N LYS A 165 17.33 -4.99 -10.53
CA LYS A 165 18.37 -5.12 -11.55
C LYS A 165 18.36 -3.93 -12.52
#